data_AF-A0A936Q891-F1
#
_entry.id   AF-A0A936Q891-F1
#
_cell.length_a   1.000
_cell.length_b   1.000
_cell.length_c   1.000
_cell.angle_alpha   90.00
_cell.angle_beta   90.00
_cell.angle_gamma   90.00
#
_symmetry.space_group_name_H-M   'P 1'
#
loop_
_entity.id
_entity.type
_entity.pdbx_description
1 polymer ?
#
loop_
_entity_poly.entity_id
_entity_poly.type
_entity_poly.pdbx_seq_one_letter_code
_entity_poly.pdbx_strand_id
1 'polypeptide(L)'
;MDVDAILRRRPDAVVVDELAHTNAPGSRNEKRWKDVEEILAAGISVMAAVNVQHLEGVQDVVGSVTGIEVRERLPDRIVRDADALVVVDLPVEELRERIRVGKVYTAEKAEQALSSFFTEEKLTRLRELTLFQTADHIEADAHDSGTLEAPAPQARVAVAIPSPRKSRES
;
A
#
# COMPACT_ATOMS: atom_id res chain seq x y z
N MET A 1 -16.02 5.93 -8.35
CA MET A 1 -16.70 5.81 -7.04
C MET A 1 -17.77 6.87 -6.96
N ASP A 2 -18.94 6.60 -6.38
CA ASP A 2 -20.01 7.59 -6.21
C ASP A 2 -20.00 8.10 -4.76
N VAL A 3 -19.32 9.23 -4.55
CA VAL A 3 -19.17 9.85 -3.21
C VAL A 3 -20.52 10.34 -2.69
N ASP A 4 -21.34 10.97 -3.54
CA ASP A 4 -22.61 11.54 -3.11
C ASP A 4 -23.58 10.44 -2.64
N ALA A 5 -23.57 9.27 -3.28
CA ALA A 5 -24.36 8.13 -2.84
C ALA A 5 -23.89 7.58 -1.49
N ILE A 6 -22.58 7.51 -1.24
CA ILE A 6 -22.01 7.09 0.05
C ILE A 6 -22.43 8.07 1.15
N LEU A 7 -22.27 9.38 0.91
CA LEU A 7 -22.64 10.43 1.86
C LEU A 7 -24.13 10.43 2.18
N ARG A 8 -25.00 10.18 1.19
CA ARG A 8 -26.45 10.03 1.42
C ARG A 8 -26.79 8.78 2.23
N ARG A 9 -26.10 7.67 1.96
CA ARG A 9 -26.34 6.39 2.63
C ARG A 9 -25.86 6.40 4.08
N ARG A 10 -24.80 7.16 4.40
CA ARG A 10 -24.17 7.24 5.73
C ARG A 10 -23.89 5.86 6.36
N PRO A 11 -23.12 4.98 5.69
CA PRO A 11 -22.71 3.72 6.32
C PRO A 11 -21.75 3.99 7.49
N ASP A 12 -21.59 3.01 8.39
CA ASP A 12 -20.57 3.09 9.45
C ASP A 12 -19.15 3.03 8.87
N ALA A 13 -18.95 2.26 7.80
CA ALA A 13 -17.66 2.14 7.12
C ALA A 13 -17.80 1.91 5.60
N VAL A 14 -16.74 2.25 4.86
CA VAL A 14 -16.56 1.93 3.44
C VAL A 14 -15.19 1.31 3.17
N VAL A 15 -15.11 0.45 2.15
CA VAL A 15 -13.85 -0.12 1.66
C VAL A 15 -13.53 0.53 0.32
N VAL A 16 -12.33 1.10 0.20
CA VAL A 16 -11.88 1.86 -0.96
C VAL A 16 -10.54 1.31 -1.46
N ASP A 17 -10.55 0.69 -2.63
CA ASP A 17 -9.31 0.19 -3.24
C ASP A 17 -8.57 1.31 -4.02
N GLU A 18 -7.28 1.11 -4.26
CA GLU A 18 -6.38 1.99 -5.02
C GLU A 18 -6.42 3.46 -4.57
N LEU A 19 -6.05 3.74 -3.32
CA LEU A 19 -6.14 5.09 -2.75
C LEU A 19 -5.41 6.19 -3.56
N ALA A 20 -4.34 5.82 -4.25
CA ALA A 20 -3.55 6.70 -5.10
C ALA A 20 -4.19 7.03 -6.46
N HIS A 21 -5.30 6.38 -6.81
CA HIS A 21 -5.92 6.46 -8.13
C HIS A 21 -6.29 7.88 -8.54
N THR A 22 -6.09 8.20 -9.82
CA THR A 22 -6.62 9.40 -10.47
C THR A 22 -8.00 9.11 -11.03
N ASN A 23 -9.01 9.80 -10.51
CA ASN A 23 -10.40 9.60 -10.91
C ASN A 23 -10.64 9.99 -12.38
N ALA A 24 -11.72 9.45 -12.95
CA ALA A 24 -12.11 9.74 -14.32
C ALA A 24 -12.40 11.24 -14.54
N PRO A 25 -12.12 11.80 -15.73
CA PRO A 25 -12.47 13.19 -16.05
C PRO A 25 -13.94 13.50 -15.76
N GLY A 26 -14.20 14.67 -15.17
CA GLY A 26 -15.55 15.08 -14.75
C GLY A 26 -16.01 14.51 -13.41
N SER A 27 -15.17 13.71 -12.73
CA SER A 27 -15.43 13.32 -11.33
C SER A 27 -15.38 14.53 -10.40
N ARG A 28 -16.09 14.43 -9.26
CA ARG A 28 -16.13 15.45 -8.21
C ARG A 28 -14.74 15.88 -7.74
N ASN A 29 -13.88 14.90 -7.43
CA ASN A 29 -12.48 15.13 -7.12
C ASN A 29 -11.58 14.43 -8.15
N GLU A 30 -10.43 15.03 -8.42
CA GLU A 30 -9.42 14.47 -9.34
C GLU A 30 -8.73 13.21 -8.78
N LYS A 31 -8.62 13.09 -7.45
CA LYS A 31 -7.89 12.02 -6.78
C LYS A 31 -8.79 11.26 -5.81
N ARG A 32 -8.65 9.94 -5.76
CA ARG A 32 -9.44 9.08 -4.87
C ARG A 32 -9.21 9.37 -3.40
N TRP A 33 -7.99 9.73 -3.00
CA TRP A 33 -7.71 10.15 -1.62
C TRP A 33 -8.47 11.41 -1.19
N LYS A 34 -8.81 12.32 -2.11
CA LYS A 34 -9.66 13.49 -1.80
C LYS A 34 -11.12 13.07 -1.56
N ASP A 35 -11.61 12.08 -2.30
CA ASP A 35 -12.92 11.49 -2.00
C ASP A 35 -12.94 10.85 -0.61
N VAL A 36 -11.86 10.17 -0.23
CA VAL A 36 -11.70 9.55 1.09
C VAL A 36 -11.69 10.62 2.19
N GLU A 37 -10.96 11.73 2.02
CA GLU A 37 -10.99 12.85 2.98
C GLU A 37 -12.41 13.40 3.17
N GLU A 38 -13.19 13.51 2.10
CA GLU A 38 -14.59 13.96 2.18
C GLU A 38 -15.48 12.97 2.94
N ILE A 39 -15.29 11.66 2.70
CA ILE A 39 -16.03 10.61 3.41
C ILE A 39 -15.67 10.61 4.90
N LEU A 40 -14.38 10.72 5.24
CA LEU A 40 -13.90 10.82 6.62
C LEU A 40 -14.46 12.07 7.32
N ALA A 41 -14.50 13.21 6.64
CA ALA A 41 -15.07 14.46 7.17
C ALA A 41 -16.57 14.36 7.48
N ALA A 42 -17.29 13.43 6.84
CA ALA A 42 -18.69 13.13 7.15
C ALA A 42 -18.87 12.17 8.35
N GLY A 43 -17.77 11.73 8.96
CA GLY A 43 -17.74 10.80 10.10
C GLY A 43 -17.92 9.34 9.71
N ILE A 44 -17.62 8.97 8.46
CA ILE A 44 -17.71 7.58 7.97
C ILE A 44 -16.30 6.98 7.98
N SER A 45 -16.12 5.81 8.60
CA SER A 45 -14.82 5.14 8.62
C SER A 45 -14.43 4.61 7.23
N VAL A 46 -13.15 4.65 6.89
CA VAL A 46 -12.64 4.18 5.59
C VAL A 46 -11.55 3.14 5.81
N MET A 47 -11.69 1.98 5.18
CA MET A 47 -10.60 1.03 4.99
C MET A 47 -10.09 1.17 3.57
N ALA A 48 -8.80 1.44 3.40
CA ALA A 48 -8.21 1.65 2.08
C ALA A 48 -6.98 0.78 1.81
N ALA A 49 -6.71 0.53 0.53
CA ALA A 49 -5.51 -0.17 0.07
C ALA A 49 -4.67 0.72 -0.85
N VAL A 50 -3.35 0.66 -0.67
CA VAL A 50 -2.38 1.37 -1.50
C VAL A 50 -1.05 0.62 -1.58
N ASN A 51 -0.40 0.66 -2.73
CA ASN A 51 0.98 0.19 -2.88
C ASN A 51 1.98 1.30 -2.53
N VAL A 52 3.07 0.96 -1.84
CA VAL A 52 4.09 1.93 -1.39
C VAL A 52 4.62 2.81 -2.52
N GLN A 53 4.68 2.28 -3.74
CA GLN A 53 5.22 2.95 -4.93
C GLN A 53 4.51 4.25 -5.28
N HIS A 54 3.31 4.49 -4.74
CA HIS A 54 2.53 5.68 -5.00
C HIS A 54 2.80 6.82 -4.01
N LEU A 55 3.50 6.55 -2.91
CA LEU A 55 3.84 7.59 -1.94
C LEU A 55 4.84 8.57 -2.55
N GLU A 56 4.62 9.86 -2.30
CA GLU A 56 5.47 10.92 -2.84
C GLU A 56 6.91 10.82 -2.30
N GLY A 57 7.08 10.47 -1.02
CA GLY A 57 8.38 10.33 -0.37
C GLY A 57 9.28 9.24 -0.94
N VAL A 58 8.73 8.25 -1.67
CA VAL A 58 9.53 7.14 -2.23
C VAL A 58 9.76 7.24 -3.74
N GLN A 59 9.24 8.26 -4.41
CA GLN A 59 9.27 8.35 -5.87
C GLN A 59 10.69 8.31 -6.45
N ASP A 60 11.63 9.04 -5.85
CA ASP A 60 13.00 9.11 -6.33
C ASP A 60 13.72 7.75 -6.22
N VAL A 61 13.45 7.02 -5.14
CA VAL A 61 13.99 5.67 -4.93
C VAL A 61 13.35 4.68 -5.88
N VAL A 62 12.02 4.70 -6.03
CA VAL A 62 11.31 3.82 -6.97
C VAL A 62 11.77 4.08 -8.40
N GLY A 63 11.88 5.34 -8.81
CA GLY A 63 12.33 5.71 -10.15
C GLY A 63 13.75 5.26 -10.45
N SER A 64 14.68 5.48 -9.52
CA SER A 64 16.09 5.07 -9.67
C SER A 64 16.27 3.54 -9.69
N VAL A 65 15.47 2.81 -8.93
CA VAL A 65 15.55 1.34 -8.84
C VAL A 65 14.83 0.66 -9.99
N THR A 66 13.62 1.10 -10.32
CA THR A 66 12.74 0.38 -11.25
C THR A 66 12.83 0.90 -12.68
N GLY A 67 13.32 2.13 -12.86
CA GLY A 67 13.27 2.86 -14.13
C GLY A 67 11.86 3.23 -14.58
N ILE A 68 10.86 3.09 -13.69
CA ILE A 68 9.45 3.26 -14.01
C ILE A 68 8.94 4.52 -13.31
N GLU A 69 8.35 5.40 -14.11
CA GLU A 69 7.71 6.62 -13.62
C GLU A 69 6.30 6.30 -13.10
N VAL A 70 6.09 6.48 -11.79
CA VAL A 70 4.77 6.33 -11.18
C VAL A 70 4.01 7.65 -11.31
N ARG A 71 2.98 7.64 -12.16
CA ARG A 71 2.17 8.84 -12.45
C ARG A 71 1.14 9.14 -11.37
N GLU A 72 0.59 8.08 -10.78
CA GLU A 72 -0.40 8.21 -9.72
C GLU A 72 0.29 8.38 -8.37
N ARG A 73 0.17 9.57 -7.81
CA ARG A 73 0.81 9.95 -6.54
C ARG A 73 -0.17 10.11 -5.40
N LEU A 74 0.31 9.82 -4.20
CA LEU A 74 -0.37 9.94 -2.93
C LEU A 74 0.53 10.70 -1.94
N PRO A 75 0.08 11.84 -1.38
CA PRO A 75 0.83 12.53 -0.34
C PRO A 75 1.03 11.66 0.90
N ASP A 76 2.25 11.60 1.42
CA ASP A 76 2.64 10.77 2.56
C ASP A 76 1.79 11.02 3.80
N ARG A 77 1.31 12.27 3.98
CA ARG A 77 0.41 12.63 5.10
C ARG A 77 -0.85 11.77 5.14
N ILE A 78 -1.40 11.37 4.00
CA ILE A 78 -2.64 10.59 3.94
C ILE A 78 -2.47 9.24 4.64
N VAL A 79 -1.27 8.65 4.53
CA VAL A 79 -0.94 7.39 5.22
C VAL A 79 -0.56 7.65 6.67
N ARG A 80 0.18 8.74 6.96
CA ARG A 80 0.54 9.10 8.34
C ARG A 80 -0.66 9.44 9.22
N ASP A 81 -1.69 10.05 8.64
CA ASP A 81 -2.90 10.47 9.37
C ASP A 81 -3.87 9.28 9.60
N ALA A 82 -3.53 8.06 9.16
CA ALA A 82 -4.36 6.88 9.33
C ALA A 82 -4.27 6.34 10.76
N ASP A 83 -5.43 6.03 11.38
CA ASP A 83 -5.49 5.48 12.74
C ASP A 83 -4.78 4.12 12.89
N ALA A 84 -4.67 3.36 11.79
CA ALA A 84 -4.00 2.08 11.75
C ALA A 84 -3.42 1.80 10.36
N LEU A 85 -2.15 1.41 10.33
CA LEU A 85 -1.47 0.92 9.13
C LEU A 85 -1.23 -0.59 9.22
N VAL A 86 -1.65 -1.32 8.20
CA VAL A 86 -1.39 -2.77 8.09
C VAL A 86 -0.54 -3.02 6.84
N VAL A 87 0.64 -3.59 7.04
CA VAL A 87 1.52 -3.99 5.93
C VAL A 87 1.17 -5.40 5.48
N VAL A 88 0.87 -5.53 4.19
CA VAL A 88 0.65 -6.82 3.54
C VAL A 88 1.91 -7.17 2.75
N ASP A 89 2.69 -8.10 3.28
CA ASP A 89 3.92 -8.59 2.65
C ASP A 89 3.70 -9.95 1.98
N LEU A 90 4.32 -10.14 0.81
CA LEU A 90 4.26 -11.39 0.04
C LEU A 90 5.65 -11.70 -0.53
N PRO A 91 6.14 -12.95 -0.44
CA PRO A 91 7.39 -13.33 -1.08
C PRO A 91 7.38 -13.04 -2.60
N VAL A 92 8.52 -12.59 -3.11
CA VAL A 92 8.68 -12.18 -4.52
C VAL A 92 8.36 -13.33 -5.47
N GLU A 93 8.81 -14.53 -5.13
CA GLU A 93 8.59 -15.75 -5.89
C GLU A 93 7.10 -16.12 -5.94
N GLU A 94 6.40 -15.94 -4.82
CA GLU A 94 4.97 -16.22 -4.72
C GLU A 94 4.15 -15.21 -5.55
N LEU A 95 4.51 -13.93 -5.51
CA LEU A 95 3.86 -12.91 -6.35
C LEU A 95 4.04 -13.22 -7.84
N ARG A 96 5.27 -13.55 -8.26
CA ARG A 96 5.59 -13.90 -9.65
C ARG A 96 4.84 -15.15 -10.09
N GLU A 97 4.73 -16.16 -9.24
CA GLU A 97 3.94 -17.36 -9.53
C GLU A 97 2.45 -17.04 -9.69
N ARG A 98 1.87 -16.22 -8.80
CA ARG A 98 0.46 -15.79 -8.92
C ARG A 98 0.18 -15.06 -10.23
N ILE A 99 1.10 -14.23 -10.70
CA ILE A 99 0.99 -13.57 -12.00
C ILE A 99 1.06 -14.60 -13.13
N ARG A 100 2.01 -15.54 -13.08
CA ARG A 100 2.20 -16.59 -14.09
C ARG A 100 0.97 -17.47 -14.26
N VAL A 101 0.30 -17.84 -13.18
CA VAL A 101 -0.93 -18.65 -13.22
C VAL A 101 -2.21 -17.83 -13.45
N GLY A 102 -2.09 -16.54 -13.78
CA GLY A 102 -3.22 -15.68 -14.15
C GLY A 102 -4.09 -15.20 -12.98
N LYS A 103 -3.60 -15.26 -11.73
CA LYS A 103 -4.34 -14.81 -10.53
C LYS A 103 -4.27 -13.31 -10.28
N VAL A 104 -3.47 -12.58 -11.07
CA VAL A 104 -3.22 -11.13 -10.90
C VAL A 104 -3.40 -10.39 -12.23
N TYR A 105 -2.89 -10.94 -13.33
CA TYR A 105 -3.07 -10.42 -14.68
C TYR A 105 -3.67 -11.48 -15.59
N THR A 106 -4.30 -11.05 -16.69
CA THR A 106 -4.64 -11.96 -17.79
C THR A 106 -3.36 -12.58 -18.36
N ALA A 107 -3.45 -13.81 -18.88
CA ALA A 107 -2.28 -14.54 -19.39
C ALA A 107 -1.46 -13.72 -20.42
N GLU A 108 -2.14 -12.98 -21.29
CA GLU A 108 -1.50 -12.10 -22.30
C GLU A 108 -0.68 -10.95 -21.68
N LYS A 109 -1.11 -10.42 -20.52
CA LYS A 109 -0.41 -9.33 -19.83
C LYS A 109 0.62 -9.85 -18.83
N ALA A 110 0.50 -11.10 -18.39
CA ALA A 110 1.35 -11.68 -17.36
C ALA A 110 2.83 -11.73 -17.79
N GLU A 111 3.13 -12.16 -19.01
CA GLU A 111 4.50 -12.28 -19.50
C GLU A 111 5.19 -10.91 -19.66
N GLN A 112 4.45 -9.93 -20.21
CA GLN A 112 4.93 -8.55 -20.31
C GLN A 112 5.14 -7.93 -18.91
N ALA A 113 4.24 -8.16 -17.97
CA ALA A 113 4.36 -7.66 -16.60
C ALA A 113 5.58 -8.28 -15.88
N LEU A 114 5.78 -9.60 -16.01
CA LEU A 114 6.87 -10.36 -15.39
C LEU A 114 8.26 -10.00 -15.93
N SER A 115 8.34 -9.60 -17.20
CA SER A 115 9.60 -9.18 -17.85
C SER A 115 9.91 -7.69 -17.66
N SER A 116 8.95 -6.87 -17.19
CA SER A 116 9.11 -5.42 -17.03
C SER A 116 9.12 -4.94 -15.58
N PHE A 117 7.96 -4.76 -14.97
CA PHE A 117 7.81 -4.23 -13.60
C PHE A 117 8.08 -5.31 -12.55
N PHE A 118 7.58 -6.53 -12.78
CA PHE A 118 7.58 -7.61 -11.79
C PHE A 118 8.85 -8.48 -11.86
N THR A 119 10.01 -7.88 -12.14
CA THR A 119 11.30 -8.58 -12.06
C THR A 119 11.67 -8.84 -10.59
N GLU A 120 12.41 -9.92 -10.33
CA GLU A 120 12.82 -10.29 -8.98
C GLU A 120 13.62 -9.18 -8.28
N GLU A 121 14.55 -8.56 -9.01
CA GLU A 121 15.33 -7.42 -8.55
C GLU A 121 14.45 -6.24 -8.12
N LYS A 122 13.49 -5.82 -8.96
CA LYS A 122 12.61 -4.68 -8.67
C LYS A 122 11.68 -4.96 -7.50
N LEU A 123 11.11 -6.16 -7.44
CA LEU A 123 10.20 -6.55 -6.36
C LEU A 123 10.91 -6.67 -5.01
N THR A 124 12.14 -7.20 -4.98
CA THR A 124 12.96 -7.24 -3.76
C THR A 124 13.22 -5.84 -3.22
N ARG A 125 13.58 -4.90 -4.10
CA ARG A 125 13.82 -3.51 -3.70
C ARG A 125 12.56 -2.78 -3.24
N LEU A 126 11.43 -3.01 -3.90
CA LEU A 126 10.14 -2.46 -3.45
C LEU A 126 9.73 -3.03 -2.09
N ARG A 127 10.01 -4.30 -1.83
CA ARG A 127 9.79 -4.93 -0.53
C ARG A 127 10.66 -4.30 0.55
N GLU A 128 11.96 -4.14 0.29
CA GLU A 128 12.88 -3.43 1.19
C GLU A 128 12.36 -2.02 1.50
N LEU A 129 11.98 -1.25 0.47
CA LEU A 129 11.45 0.10 0.60
C LEU A 129 10.15 0.15 1.42
N THR A 130 9.25 -0.81 1.21
CA THR A 130 8.01 -0.93 1.98
C THR A 130 8.30 -1.12 3.47
N LEU A 131 9.27 -1.99 3.79
CA LEU A 131 9.67 -2.25 5.17
C LEU A 131 10.34 -1.03 5.81
N PHE A 132 11.20 -0.31 5.07
CA PHE A 132 11.81 0.94 5.54
C PHE A 132 10.74 2.01 5.85
N GLN A 133 9.82 2.28 4.93
CA GLN A 133 8.74 3.26 5.14
C GLN A 133 7.83 2.90 6.31
N THR A 134 7.55 1.61 6.48
CA THR A 134 6.76 1.14 7.63
C THR A 134 7.50 1.40 8.94
N ALA A 135 8.80 1.14 8.99
CA ALA A 135 9.61 1.42 10.17
C ALA A 135 9.64 2.93 10.49
N ASP A 136 9.81 3.78 9.47
CA ASP A 136 9.78 5.23 9.63
C ASP A 136 8.42 5.72 10.17
N HIS A 137 7.31 5.14 9.73
CA HIS A 137 5.97 5.48 10.24
C HIS A 137 5.78 5.08 11.71
N ILE A 138 6.22 3.86 12.09
CA ILE A 138 6.18 3.39 13.49
C ILE A 138 7.00 4.33 14.40
N GLU A 139 8.13 4.84 13.90
CA GLU A 139 8.95 5.78 14.66
C GLU A 139 8.25 7.14 14.82
N ALA A 140 7.55 7.64 13.80
CA ALA A 140 6.78 8.88 13.89
C ALA A 140 5.64 8.79 14.92
N ASP A 141 4.91 7.67 14.99
CA ASP A 141 3.84 7.44 15.97
C ASP A 141 4.37 7.40 17.42
N ALA A 142 5.59 6.90 17.61
CA ALA A 142 6.24 6.84 18.92
C ALA A 142 6.66 8.24 19.44
N HIS A 143 6.87 9.21 18.56
CA HIS A 143 7.31 10.56 18.94
C HIS A 143 6.15 11.51 19.31
N ASP A 144 4.91 11.23 18.88
CA ASP A 144 3.72 12.03 19.25
C ASP A 144 3.15 11.63 20.64
N SER A 145 3.58 10.48 21.17
CA SER A 145 3.24 9.99 22.51
C SER A 145 4.12 10.63 23.59
N GLY A 146 3.92 11.92 23.87
CA GLY A 146 4.73 12.66 24.85
C GLY A 146 4.61 12.16 26.31
N THR A 147 5.78 11.99 26.93
CA THR A 147 6.08 11.91 28.39
C THR A 147 5.78 10.62 29.16
N LEU A 148 6.81 9.78 29.31
CA LEU A 148 7.41 9.30 30.57
C LEU A 148 8.50 8.29 30.16
N GLU A 149 9.78 8.59 30.45
CA GLU A 149 10.97 7.72 30.30
C GLU A 149 10.74 6.38 29.58
N ALA A 150 10.54 6.41 28.26
CA ALA A 150 10.53 5.20 27.46
C ALA A 150 11.96 4.93 26.99
N PRO A 151 12.50 3.70 27.16
CA PRO A 151 13.79 3.36 26.58
C PRO A 151 13.74 3.60 25.08
N ALA A 152 14.86 4.09 24.51
CA ALA A 152 15.02 4.36 23.07
C ALA A 152 14.28 3.29 22.24
N PRO A 153 13.52 3.67 21.20
CA PRO A 153 12.67 2.75 20.46
C PRO A 153 13.54 1.60 19.94
N GLN A 154 13.48 0.46 20.62
CA GLN A 154 14.07 -0.76 20.12
C GLN A 154 13.18 -1.16 18.97
N ALA A 155 13.63 -0.95 17.74
CA ALA A 155 12.94 -1.38 16.54
C ALA A 155 12.51 -2.84 16.71
N ARG A 156 11.21 -3.07 16.91
CA ARG A 156 10.64 -4.41 17.07
C ARG A 156 10.28 -4.92 15.68
N VAL A 157 11.21 -5.64 15.07
CA VAL A 157 10.95 -6.36 13.82
C VAL A 157 10.10 -7.58 14.14
N ALA A 158 8.83 -7.58 13.72
CA ALA A 158 7.99 -8.76 13.74
C ALA A 158 8.36 -9.66 12.55
N VAL A 159 9.10 -10.74 12.82
CA VAL A 159 9.47 -11.73 11.80
C VAL A 159 8.44 -12.84 11.77
N ALA A 160 7.64 -12.91 10.70
CA ALA A 160 6.80 -14.07 10.42
C ALA A 160 7.66 -15.15 9.74
N ILE A 161 7.98 -16.22 10.47
CA ILE A 161 8.67 -17.40 9.91
C ILE A 161 7.61 -18.37 9.38
N PRO A 162 7.49 -18.59 8.06
CA PRO A 162 6.56 -19.57 7.52
C PRO A 162 6.96 -20.98 7.97
N SER A 163 5.99 -21.74 8.49
CA SER A 163 6.21 -23.15 8.83
C SER A 163 6.54 -23.93 7.56
N PRO A 164 7.60 -24.77 7.55
CA PRO A 164 7.91 -25.59 6.37
C PRO A 164 6.72 -26.51 6.08
N ARG A 165 6.16 -26.40 4.87
CA ARG A 165 5.08 -27.28 4.41
C ARG A 165 5.57 -28.72 4.57
N LYS A 166 4.90 -29.52 5.40
CA LYS A 166 5.05 -30.98 5.36
C LYS A 166 4.66 -31.43 3.97
N SER A 167 5.61 -32.00 3.23
CA SER A 167 5.34 -32.78 2.03
C SER A 167 4.25 -33.80 2.38
N ARG A 168 3.08 -33.67 1.74
CA ARG A 168 2.11 -34.77 1.71
C ARG A 168 2.67 -35.80 0.74
N GLU A 169 3.46 -36.74 1.27
CA GLU A 169 3.61 -38.05 0.65
C GLU A 169 2.41 -38.89 1.08
N SER A 170 1.53 -39.18 0.12
CA SER A 170 0.72 -40.41 -0.06
C SER A 170 -0.28 -40.17 -1.18
#